data_AF-A0A2V6PY87-F1
#
_entry.id   AF-A0A2V6PY87-F1
#
_cell.length_a   1.000
_cell.length_b   1.000
_cell.length_c   1.000
_cell.angle_alpha   90.00
_cell.angle_beta   90.00
_cell.angle_gamma   90.00
#
_symmetry.space_group_name_H-M   'P 1'
#
loop_
_entity.id
_entity.type
_entity.pdbx_description
1 polymer ?
#
loop_
_entity_poly.entity_id
_entity_poly.type
_entity_poly.pdbx_seq_one_letter_code
_entity_poly.pdbx_strand_id
1 'polypeptide(L)' 'MLGEVVGGGGYDALIPFTEIVRAFGVECRILTLDRLIEVKRAAGRPKDFEAIAELEIIRDRGLKT' A
#
# COMPACT_ATOMS: atom_id res chain seq x y z
N MET A 1 15.72 -13.21 6.32
CA MET A 1 14.86 -12.38 7.18
C MET A 1 13.74 -11.85 6.29
N LEU A 2 12.46 -11.98 6.65
CA LEU A 2 11.36 -11.45 5.83
C LEU A 2 11.54 -9.93 5.73
N GLY A 3 11.79 -9.48 4.51
CA GLY A 3 12.41 -8.19 4.22
C GLY A 3 11.56 -7.00 4.62
N GLU A 4 12.23 -5.94 5.07
CA GLU A 4 11.61 -4.65 5.33
C GLU A 4 11.06 -4.03 4.04
N VAL A 5 9.96 -3.30 4.17
CA VAL A 5 9.45 -2.44 3.11
C VAL A 5 10.14 -1.09 3.22
N VAL A 6 10.82 -0.66 2.16
CA VAL A 6 11.47 0.67 2.10
C VAL A 6 10.42 1.76 2.36
N GLY A 7 10.67 2.63 3.34
CA GLY A 7 9.72 3.64 3.84
C GLY A 7 8.56 3.10 4.69
N GLY A 8 8.41 1.77 4.74
CA GLY A 8 7.37 1.05 5.45
C GLY A 8 7.79 0.49 6.81
N GLY A 9 9.06 0.07 6.93
CA GLY A 9 9.57 -0.69 8.07
C GLY A 9 9.26 -2.19 7.97
N GLY A 10 9.34 -2.87 9.10
CA GLY A 10 8.99 -4.29 9.23
C GLY A 10 7.48 -4.54 9.28
N TYR A 11 7.10 -5.82 9.38
CA TYR A 11 5.70 -6.26 9.41
C TYR A 11 4.88 -5.58 10.51
N ASP A 12 5.37 -5.59 11.76
CA ASP A 12 4.66 -5.04 12.90
C ASP A 12 4.42 -3.53 12.78
N ALA A 13 5.36 -2.80 12.13
CA ALA A 13 5.22 -1.37 11.87
C ALA A 13 4.12 -1.06 10.84
N LEU A 14 3.78 -2.03 9.99
CA LEU A 14 2.76 -1.87 8.95
C LEU A 14 1.36 -2.29 9.41
N ILE A 15 1.23 -3.14 10.46
CA ILE A 15 -0.06 -3.61 10.97
C ILE A 15 -1.08 -2.48 11.17
N PRO A 16 -0.74 -1.32 11.80
CA PRO A 16 -1.70 -0.24 12.03
C PRO A 16 -2.26 0.40 10.74
N PHE A 17 -1.55 0.23 9.62
CA PHE A 17 -1.90 0.79 8.32
C PHE A 17 -2.42 -0.29 7.37
N THR A 18 -3.08 -1.31 7.90
CA THR A 18 -3.66 -2.39 7.10
C THR A 18 -5.15 -2.55 7.32
N GLU A 19 -5.83 -3.01 6.28
CA GLU A 19 -7.21 -3.48 6.31
C GLU A 19 -7.22 -4.99 6.03
N ILE A 20 -8.17 -5.70 6.64
CA ILE A 20 -8.36 -7.14 6.39
C ILE A 20 -9.35 -7.30 5.25
N VAL A 21 -8.92 -7.97 4.18
CA VAL A 21 -9.76 -8.34 3.04
C VAL A 21 -9.76 -9.85 2.89
N ARG A 22 -10.95 -10.43 2.67
CA ARG A 22 -11.09 -11.84 2.34
C ARG A 22 -10.99 -12.01 0.83
N ALA A 23 -9.95 -12.69 0.37
CA ALA A 23 -9.71 -12.97 -1.05
C ALA A 23 -9.23 -14.42 -1.21
N PHE A 24 -9.67 -15.10 -2.27
CA PHE A 24 -9.24 -16.48 -2.58
C PHE A 24 -9.41 -17.48 -1.42
N GLY A 25 -10.42 -17.28 -0.58
CA GLY A 25 -10.69 -18.15 0.58
C GLY A 25 -9.80 -17.89 1.81
N VAL A 26 -8.93 -16.89 1.78
CA VAL A 26 -8.05 -16.52 2.90
C VAL A 26 -8.26 -15.06 3.32
N GLU A 27 -7.84 -14.74 4.54
CA GLU A 27 -7.79 -13.36 5.04
C GLU A 27 -6.41 -12.76 4.78
N CYS A 28 -6.39 -11.64 4.07
CA CYS A 28 -5.19 -10.92 3.71
C CYS A 28 -5.20 -9.55 4.41
N ARG A 29 -4.06 -9.17 5.00
CA ARG A 29 -3.81 -7.77 5.37
C ARG A 29 -3.28 -7.04 4.15
N ILE A 30 -3.99 -5.99 3.73
CA ILE A 30 -3.56 -5.09 2.66
C ILE A 30 -3.26 -3.73 3.24
N LEU A 31 -2.28 -3.00 2.70
CA LEU A 31 -2.01 -1.64 3.14
C LEU A 31 -3.18 -0.73 2.79
N THR A 32 -3.47 0.25 3.65
CA THR A 32 -4.34 1.37 3.30
C THR A 32 -3.80 2.09 2.07
N LEU A 33 -4.68 2.71 1.31
CA LEU A 33 -4.32 3.36 0.04
C LEU A 33 -3.20 4.40 0.22
N ASP A 34 -3.30 5.24 1.25
CA ASP A 34 -2.29 6.25 1.55
C ASP A 34 -0.94 5.62 1.88
N ARG A 35 -0.93 4.60 2.76
CA ARG A 35 0.32 3.93 3.13
C ARG A 35 0.94 3.20 1.96
N LEU A 36 0.13 2.61 1.08
CA LEU A 36 0.60 1.95 -0.13
C LEU A 36 1.30 2.94 -1.08
N ILE A 37 0.72 4.13 -1.27
CA ILE A 37 1.33 5.20 -2.08
C ILE A 37 2.66 5.63 -1.47
N GLU A 38 2.72 5.86 -0.16
CA GLU A 38 3.95 6.27 0.54
C GLU A 38 5.09 5.26 0.36
N VAL A 39 4.84 3.98 0.63
CA VAL A 39 5.89 2.96 0.52
C VAL A 39 6.33 2.73 -0.92
N LYS A 40 5.44 2.90 -1.89
CA LYS A 40 5.78 2.84 -3.32
C LYS A 40 6.67 4.01 -3.73
N ARG A 41 6.37 5.23 -3.27
CA ARG A 41 7.20 6.42 -3.51
C ARG A 41 8.60 6.22 -2.91
N ALA A 42 8.68 5.71 -1.69
CA ALA A 42 9.95 5.44 -1.02
C ALA A 42 10.78 4.34 -1.70
N ALA A 43 10.12 3.30 -2.24
CA ALA A 43 10.80 2.24 -2.99
C ALA A 43 11.38 2.73 -4.32
N GLY A 44 10.75 3.71 -4.97
CA GLY A 44 11.28 4.43 -6.13
C GLY A 44 11.58 3.57 -7.36
N ARG A 45 10.98 2.37 -7.47
CA ARG A 45 11.25 1.47 -8.60
C ARG A 45 10.54 2.01 -9.84
N PRO A 46 11.09 1.87 -11.06
CA PRO A 46 10.45 2.38 -12.27
C PRO A 46 8.99 1.95 -12.45
N LYS A 47 8.67 0.69 -12.12
CA LYS A 47 7.30 0.15 -12.17
C LYS A 47 6.33 0.74 -11.15
N ASP A 48 6.83 1.37 -10.09
CA ASP A 48 5.97 1.98 -9.08
C ASP A 48 5.43 3.34 -9.56
N PHE A 49 6.06 4.02 -10.53
CA PHE A 49 5.61 5.34 -10.99
C PHE A 49 4.23 5.31 -11.65
N GLU A 50 4.00 4.38 -12.58
CA GLU A 50 2.69 4.18 -13.21
C GLU A 50 1.65 3.77 -12.17
N ALA A 51 1.99 2.82 -11.29
CA ALA A 51 1.09 2.38 -10.22
C ALA A 51 0.73 3.50 -9.24
N ILE A 52 1.68 4.36 -8.85
CA ILE A 52 1.41 5.51 -7.97
C ILE A 52 0.45 6.48 -8.66
N ALA A 53 0.63 6.76 -9.95
CA ALA A 53 -0.27 7.65 -10.68
C ALA A 53 -1.72 7.11 -10.70
N GLU A 54 -1.89 5.81 -10.93
CA GLU A 54 -3.21 5.17 -10.86
C GLU A 54 -3.83 5.22 -9.45
N LEU A 55 -3.04 4.91 -8.42
CA LEU A 55 -3.49 4.93 -7.03
C LEU A 55 -3.90 6.33 -6.56
N GLU A 56 -3.17 7.36 -6.97
CA GLU A 56 -3.52 8.76 -6.70
C GLU A 56 -4.86 9.14 -7.35
N ILE A 57 -5.13 8.70 -8.58
CA ILE A 57 -6.43 8.89 -9.24
C ILE A 57 -7.55 8.18 -8.47
N ILE A 58 -7.30 6.96 -7.99
CA ILE A 58 -8.26 6.20 -7.18
C ILE A 58 -8.56 6.96 -5.87
N ARG A 59 -7.52 7.45 -5.18
CA ARG A 59 -7.66 8.24 -3.94
C ARG A 59 -8.51 9.49 -4.17
N ASP A 60 -8.20 10.25 -5.22
CA ASP A 60 -8.90 11.49 -5.55
C ASP A 60 -10.38 11.25 -5.92
N ARG A 61 -10.72 10.10 -6.50
CA ARG A 61 -12.12 9.72 -6.78
C ARG A 61 -12.89 9.36 -5.51
N GLY A 62 -12.25 8.69 -4.55
CA GLY A 62 -12.87 8.32 -3.28
C GLY A 62 -13.21 9.52 -2.39
N LEU A 63 -12.46 10.62 -2.51
CA LEU A 63 -12.65 11.86 -1.75
C LEU A 63 -13.82 12.75 -2.25
N LYS A 64 -14.39 12.48 -3.43
CA LYS A 64 -15.43 13.30 -4.06
C LYS A 64 -16.87 12.85 -3.75
N THR A 65 -17.10 12.23 -2.61
CA THR A 65 -18.45 11.85 -2.12
C THR A 65 -19.03 12.97 -1.26
#